data_AF-A0A2S3W3T4-F1
#
_entry.id   AF-A0A2S3W3T4-F1
#
_cell.length_a   1.000
_cell.length_b   1.000
_cell.length_c   1.000
_cell.angle_alpha   90.00
_cell.angle_beta   90.00
_cell.angle_gamma   90.00
#
_symmetry.space_group_name_H-M   'P 1'
#
loop_
_entity.id
_entity.type
_entity.pdbx_description
1 polymer ?
#
loop_
_entity_poly.entity_id
_entity_poly.type
_entity_poly.pdbx_seq_one_letter_code
_entity_poly.pdbx_strand_id
1 'polypeptide(L)'
;MAQGDVPTGAVQLDPSVPRADVAGWANTRRIMHVRHDGDDAVLPAFVPTAGWARLLERYCTGDGPVDGPGGRLSPTRVMLGLDRAIGRLMEAAAGEDARAGRALGAGYAVESDLFDPAGGVVHLRLVVDRETGVACVIAGMPEDLASLDLPPLA
;
A
#
# COMPACT_ATOMS: atom_id res chain seq x y z
N MET A 1 -12.15 -31.33 -24.11
CA MET A 1 -11.12 -30.34 -23.76
C MET A 1 -11.86 -29.15 -23.17
N ALA A 2 -11.98 -29.11 -21.84
CA ALA A 2 -12.63 -28.00 -21.16
C ALA A 2 -11.55 -26.94 -20.89
N GLN A 3 -11.61 -25.85 -21.66
CA GLN A 3 -10.84 -24.65 -21.40
C GLN A 3 -11.37 -24.08 -20.09
N GLY A 4 -10.57 -24.20 -19.03
CA GLY A 4 -10.88 -23.66 -17.73
C GLY A 4 -11.01 -22.15 -17.84
N ASP A 5 -12.17 -21.65 -17.44
CA ASP A 5 -12.47 -20.24 -17.28
C ASP A 5 -11.45 -19.66 -16.28
N VAL A 6 -10.56 -18.80 -16.76
CA VAL A 6 -9.61 -18.10 -15.90
C VAL A 6 -10.43 -17.05 -15.16
N PRO A 7 -10.43 -17.02 -13.82
CA PRO A 7 -11.20 -16.03 -13.10
C PRO A 7 -10.78 -14.64 -13.56
N THR A 8 -11.76 -13.84 -13.96
CA THR A 8 -11.62 -12.43 -14.29
C THR A 8 -10.86 -11.73 -13.16
N GLY A 9 -9.64 -11.26 -13.42
CA GLY A 9 -8.88 -10.41 -12.49
C GLY A 9 -7.65 -11.02 -11.81
N ALA A 10 -7.06 -12.10 -12.32
CA ALA A 10 -5.74 -12.52 -11.85
C ALA A 10 -4.67 -11.50 -12.30
N VAL A 11 -4.27 -10.59 -11.41
CA VAL A 11 -3.12 -9.70 -11.61
C VAL A 11 -1.89 -10.57 -11.86
N GLN A 12 -1.25 -10.39 -13.01
CA GLN A 12 0.02 -11.03 -13.30
C GLN A 12 1.14 -10.28 -12.59
N LEU A 13 2.02 -11.01 -11.92
CA LEU A 13 3.20 -10.45 -11.25
C LEU A 13 4.44 -10.86 -12.03
N ASP A 14 5.35 -9.90 -12.21
CA ASP A 14 6.64 -10.17 -12.81
C ASP A 14 7.47 -11.08 -11.86
N PRO A 15 8.32 -11.98 -12.39
CA PRO A 15 9.17 -12.84 -11.56
C PRO A 15 10.12 -12.08 -10.62
N SER A 16 10.36 -10.78 -10.85
CA SER A 16 11.12 -9.91 -9.96
C SER A 16 10.39 -9.58 -8.64
N VAL A 17 9.08 -9.79 -8.55
CA VAL A 17 8.32 -9.53 -7.32
C VAL A 17 8.80 -10.47 -6.20
N PRO A 18 9.39 -9.93 -5.12
CA PRO A 18 10.02 -10.75 -4.11
C PRO A 18 8.98 -11.44 -3.22
N ARG A 19 9.36 -12.62 -2.74
CA ARG A 19 8.67 -13.29 -1.63
C ARG A 19 9.19 -12.78 -0.30
N ALA A 20 8.30 -12.36 0.59
CA ALA A 20 8.64 -11.68 1.84
C ALA A 20 7.81 -12.19 3.03
N ASP A 21 8.26 -11.88 4.24
CA ASP A 21 7.56 -12.20 5.49
C ASP A 21 6.58 -11.10 5.90
N VAL A 22 5.52 -10.92 5.11
CA VAL A 22 4.57 -9.84 5.35
C VAL A 22 3.85 -10.06 6.68
N ALA A 23 3.46 -11.30 6.96
CA ALA A 23 2.87 -11.68 8.24
C ALA A 23 3.82 -11.38 9.42
N GLY A 24 5.09 -11.75 9.33
CA GLY A 24 6.10 -11.45 10.35
C GLY A 24 6.29 -9.95 10.57
N TRP A 25 6.33 -9.15 9.50
CA TRP A 25 6.42 -7.68 9.60
C TRP A 25 5.19 -7.05 10.27
N ALA A 26 3.99 -7.53 9.94
CA ALA A 26 2.76 -7.06 10.58
C ALA A 26 2.72 -7.46 12.07
N ASN A 27 3.06 -8.70 12.39
CA ASN A 27 3.08 -9.23 13.77
C ASN A 27 4.10 -8.51 14.66
N THR A 28 5.24 -8.11 14.08
CA THR A 28 6.28 -7.33 14.76
C THR A 28 6.07 -5.82 14.69
N ARG A 29 4.93 -5.37 14.11
CA ARG A 29 4.57 -3.95 13.95
C ARG A 29 5.63 -3.13 13.21
N ARG A 30 6.32 -3.73 12.24
CA ARG A 30 7.16 -3.00 11.27
C ARG A 30 6.30 -2.34 10.20
N ILE A 31 5.18 -2.98 9.86
CA ILE A 31 4.14 -2.47 8.96
C ILE A 31 2.78 -2.54 9.63
N MET A 32 1.86 -1.69 9.15
CA MET A 32 0.47 -1.61 9.57
C MET A 32 -0.42 -1.94 8.38
N HIS A 33 -1.40 -2.83 8.59
CA HIS A 33 -2.41 -3.15 7.58
C HIS A 33 -3.33 -1.96 7.35
N VAL A 34 -3.49 -1.58 6.09
CA VAL A 34 -4.43 -0.56 5.64
C VAL A 34 -5.76 -1.25 5.40
N ARG A 35 -6.73 -0.98 6.27
CA ARG A 35 -8.05 -1.62 6.15
C ARG A 35 -8.77 -1.09 4.92
N HIS A 36 -9.01 -1.98 3.97
CA HIS A 36 -9.93 -1.74 2.87
C HIS A 36 -11.38 -1.84 3.35
N ASP A 37 -12.20 -0.84 3.02
CA ASP A 37 -13.65 -0.89 3.19
C ASP A 37 -14.28 -1.09 1.81
N GLY A 38 -14.60 -2.33 1.47
CA GLY A 38 -15.21 -2.72 0.19
C GLY A 38 -15.21 -4.24 -0.01
N ASP A 39 -16.11 -4.72 -0.86
CA ASP A 39 -16.21 -6.15 -1.25
C ASP A 39 -15.36 -6.48 -2.48
N ASP A 40 -14.68 -5.48 -3.05
CA ASP A 40 -13.83 -5.65 -4.22
C ASP A 40 -12.55 -6.42 -3.84
N ALA A 41 -12.16 -7.36 -4.71
CA ALA A 41 -10.90 -8.06 -4.56
C ALA A 41 -9.73 -7.10 -4.87
N VAL A 42 -9.22 -6.44 -3.84
CA VAL A 42 -8.05 -5.56 -3.92
C VAL A 42 -6.82 -6.22 -3.33
N LEU A 43 -5.64 -5.81 -3.81
CA LEU A 43 -4.37 -6.18 -3.19
C LEU A 43 -4.34 -5.62 -1.75
N PRO A 44 -4.14 -6.46 -0.71
CA PRO A 44 -3.94 -5.97 0.65
C PRO A 44 -2.83 -4.93 0.70
N ALA A 45 -3.12 -3.80 1.32
CA ALA A 45 -2.22 -2.67 1.42
C ALA A 45 -1.64 -2.53 2.83
N PHE A 46 -0.37 -2.17 2.91
CA PHE A 46 0.34 -1.93 4.15
C PHE A 46 1.13 -0.63 4.05
N VAL A 47 1.42 -0.03 5.20
CA VAL A 47 2.38 1.08 5.32
C VAL A 47 3.38 0.80 6.42
N PRO A 48 4.63 1.29 6.34
CA PRO A 48 5.55 1.27 7.47
C PRO A 48 4.96 1.96 8.68
N THR A 49 5.24 1.45 9.89
CA THR A 49 4.73 2.02 11.14
C THR A 49 5.17 3.47 11.34
N ALA A 50 6.36 3.85 10.87
CA ALA A 50 6.84 5.23 10.91
C ALA A 50 6.00 6.17 10.00
N GLY A 51 5.64 5.71 8.80
CA GLY A 51 4.71 6.40 7.91
C GLY A 51 3.32 6.55 8.54
N TRP A 52 2.82 5.49 9.18
CA TRP A 52 1.54 5.56 9.92
C TRP A 52 1.58 6.57 11.08
N ALA A 53 2.65 6.57 11.87
CA ALA A 53 2.81 7.52 12.97
C ALA A 53 2.81 8.98 12.47
N ARG A 54 3.47 9.27 11.33
CA ARG A 54 3.44 10.59 10.69
C ARG A 54 2.01 11.02 10.29
N LEU A 55 1.22 10.10 9.76
CA LEU A 55 -0.17 10.37 9.40
C LEU A 55 -1.03 10.68 10.64
N LEU A 56 -0.85 9.91 11.71
CA LEU A 56 -1.54 10.16 12.98
C LEU A 56 -1.13 11.51 13.59
N GLU A 57 0.16 11.83 13.61
CA GLU A 57 0.63 13.12 14.10
C GLU A 57 0.00 14.27 13.29
N ARG A 58 -0.02 14.16 11.96
CA ARG A 58 -0.55 15.21 11.08
C ARG A 58 -2.06 15.41 11.23
N TYR A 59 -2.84 14.33 11.28
CA TYR A 59 -4.29 14.40 11.12
C TYR A 59 -5.06 14.16 12.40
N CYS A 60 -4.49 13.47 13.39
CA CYS A 60 -5.17 13.11 14.64
C CYS A 60 -4.75 13.97 15.83
N THR A 61 -3.84 14.94 15.66
CA THR A 61 -3.47 15.90 16.71
C THR A 61 -4.06 17.28 16.40
N GLY A 62 -4.16 18.12 17.44
CA GLY A 62 -4.68 19.48 17.32
C GLY A 62 -6.06 19.69 17.96
N ASP A 63 -6.48 20.95 17.92
CA ASP A 63 -7.71 21.44 18.57
C ASP A 63 -8.96 21.19 17.71
N GLY A 64 -10.12 21.18 18.36
CA GLY A 64 -11.43 21.00 17.72
C GLY A 64 -12.05 19.60 17.90
N PRO A 65 -13.27 19.40 17.36
CA PRO A 65 -13.99 18.13 17.50
C PRO A 65 -13.36 17.02 16.64
N VAL A 66 -13.39 15.77 17.13
CA VAL A 66 -13.01 14.61 16.31
C VAL A 66 -14.05 14.39 15.22
N ASP A 67 -13.59 14.27 13.97
CA ASP A 67 -14.43 14.04 12.77
C ASP A 67 -15.52 15.10 12.55
N GLY A 68 -15.32 16.30 13.13
CA GLY A 68 -16.19 17.46 12.93
C GLY A 68 -15.55 18.52 12.02
N PRO A 69 -16.34 19.48 11.52
CA PRO A 69 -15.82 20.57 10.69
C PRO A 69 -14.68 21.33 11.36
N GLY A 70 -13.55 21.47 10.67
CA GLY A 70 -12.37 22.20 11.15
C GLY A 70 -11.64 21.56 12.34
N GLY A 71 -11.97 20.32 12.70
CA GLY A 71 -11.29 19.58 13.76
C GLY A 71 -10.37 18.48 13.25
N ARG A 72 -9.84 17.68 14.18
CA ARG A 72 -8.94 16.54 13.91
C ARG A 72 -9.69 15.32 13.40
N LEU A 73 -9.00 14.44 12.68
CA LEU A 73 -9.53 13.15 12.23
C LEU A 73 -9.35 12.06 13.29
N SER A 74 -10.28 11.10 13.35
CA SER A 74 -10.04 9.85 14.05
C SER A 74 -9.04 8.96 13.27
N PRO A 75 -8.28 8.08 13.96
CA PRO A 75 -7.40 7.11 13.30
C PRO A 75 -8.12 6.27 12.23
N THR A 76 -9.39 5.91 12.48
CA THR A 76 -10.22 5.19 11.50
C THR A 76 -10.43 6.00 10.23
N ARG A 77 -10.75 7.31 10.35
CA ARG A 77 -10.91 8.20 9.18
C ARG A 77 -9.61 8.36 8.40
N VAL A 78 -8.46 8.44 9.09
CA VAL A 78 -7.15 8.47 8.44
C VAL A 78 -6.89 7.17 7.68
N MET A 79 -7.21 6.02 8.27
CA MET A 79 -7.07 4.71 7.62
C MET A 79 -7.88 4.61 6.32
N LEU A 80 -9.13 5.07 6.33
CA LEU A 80 -9.99 5.07 5.13
C LEU A 80 -9.48 6.03 4.05
N GLY A 81 -8.96 7.19 4.46
CA GLY A 81 -8.32 8.12 3.53
C GLY A 81 -7.07 7.51 2.90
N LEU A 82 -6.29 6.78 3.70
CA LEU A 82 -5.06 6.11 3.30
C LEU A 82 -5.32 4.99 2.28
N ASP A 83 -6.31 4.13 2.53
CA ASP A 83 -6.73 3.08 1.59
C ASP A 83 -7.04 3.67 0.20
N ARG A 84 -7.89 4.70 0.16
CA ARG A 84 -8.25 5.40 -1.07
C ARG A 84 -7.05 6.08 -1.73
N ALA A 85 -6.12 6.62 -0.94
CA ALA A 85 -4.92 7.26 -1.48
C ALA A 85 -3.99 6.23 -2.13
N ILE A 86 -3.74 5.10 -1.48
CA ILE A 86 -2.93 4.00 -2.03
C ILE A 86 -3.57 3.44 -3.30
N GLY A 87 -4.89 3.23 -3.30
CA GLY A 87 -5.61 2.79 -4.50
C GLY A 87 -5.41 3.75 -5.69
N ARG A 88 -5.50 5.06 -5.46
CA ARG A 88 -5.22 6.07 -6.52
C ARG A 88 -3.77 6.05 -6.99
N LEU A 89 -2.82 5.88 -6.07
CA LEU A 89 -1.39 5.80 -6.40
C LEU A 89 -1.08 4.55 -7.22
N MET A 90 -1.65 3.41 -6.86
CA MET A 90 -1.53 2.16 -7.63
C MET A 90 -2.15 2.28 -9.03
N GLU A 91 -3.34 2.87 -9.13
CA GLU A 91 -3.99 3.11 -10.43
C GLU A 91 -3.15 4.03 -11.32
N ALA A 92 -2.56 5.09 -10.75
CA ALA A 92 -1.70 6.01 -11.48
C ALA A 92 -0.37 5.36 -11.93
N ALA A 93 0.22 4.50 -11.10
CA ALA A 93 1.52 3.90 -11.35
C ALA A 93 1.46 2.65 -12.23
N ALA A 94 0.45 1.81 -12.00
CA ALA A 94 0.38 0.43 -12.50
C ALA A 94 -0.93 0.14 -13.26
N GLY A 95 -1.88 1.08 -13.29
CA GLY A 95 -3.18 0.87 -13.91
C GLY A 95 -3.10 0.62 -15.42
N GLU A 96 -2.13 1.22 -16.12
CA GLU A 96 -1.92 0.91 -17.54
C GLU A 96 -1.46 -0.54 -17.75
N ASP A 97 -0.46 -0.98 -16.97
CA ASP A 97 0.04 -2.37 -17.03
C ASP A 97 -1.08 -3.35 -16.73
N ALA A 98 -1.85 -3.11 -15.66
CA ALA A 98 -2.99 -3.93 -15.28
C ALA A 98 -4.06 -3.99 -16.39
N ARG A 99 -4.46 -2.84 -16.95
CA ARG A 99 -5.46 -2.77 -18.04
C ARG A 99 -4.96 -3.40 -19.34
N ALA A 100 -3.67 -3.34 -19.62
CA ALA A 100 -3.03 -3.98 -20.76
C ALA A 100 -2.71 -5.47 -20.54
N GLY A 101 -2.98 -6.01 -19.35
CA GLY A 101 -2.66 -7.40 -18.99
C GLY A 101 -1.16 -7.67 -18.89
N ARG A 102 -0.34 -6.63 -18.66
CA ARG A 102 1.10 -6.77 -18.42
C ARG A 102 1.36 -7.14 -16.97
N ALA A 103 2.45 -7.87 -16.75
CA ALA A 103 2.85 -8.26 -15.41
C ALA A 103 3.32 -7.05 -14.60
N LEU A 104 2.86 -6.92 -13.36
CA LEU A 104 3.27 -5.83 -12.47
C LEU A 104 4.67 -6.12 -11.89
N GLY A 105 5.55 -5.12 -11.95
CA GLY A 105 6.91 -5.20 -11.42
C GLY A 105 7.00 -5.19 -9.89
N ALA A 106 8.22 -5.36 -9.35
CA ALA A 106 8.49 -5.37 -7.91
C ALA A 106 8.17 -4.05 -7.17
N GLY A 107 7.89 -2.98 -7.90
CA GLY A 107 7.28 -1.78 -7.36
C GLY A 107 7.42 -0.57 -8.27
N TYR A 108 6.88 0.55 -7.79
CA TYR A 108 6.78 1.80 -8.52
C TYR A 108 7.20 2.96 -7.61
N ALA A 109 7.72 4.03 -8.21
CA ALA A 109 8.00 5.29 -7.52
C ALA A 109 7.04 6.37 -8.05
N VAL A 110 6.36 7.07 -7.14
CA VAL A 110 5.37 8.11 -7.48
C VAL A 110 5.62 9.32 -6.60
N GLU A 111 5.61 10.51 -7.17
CA GLU A 111 5.63 11.76 -6.40
C GLU A 111 4.26 11.96 -5.72
N SER A 112 4.26 12.13 -4.39
CA SER A 112 3.03 12.32 -3.61
C SER A 112 3.30 13.03 -2.30
N ASP A 113 2.29 13.76 -1.81
CA ASP A 113 2.26 14.40 -0.50
C ASP A 113 1.69 13.50 0.63
N LEU A 114 1.45 12.22 0.32
CA LEU A 114 0.76 11.29 1.22
C LEU A 114 1.39 11.26 2.62
N PHE A 115 2.72 11.11 2.70
CA PHE A 115 3.44 11.00 3.98
C PHE A 115 4.15 12.31 4.39
N ASP A 116 4.35 13.27 3.49
CA ASP A 116 5.04 14.56 3.71
C ASP A 116 4.28 15.69 2.99
N PRO A 117 3.84 16.79 3.66
CA PRO A 117 3.06 17.82 2.98
C PRO A 117 3.89 18.63 1.98
N ALA A 118 5.22 18.59 2.09
CA ALA A 118 6.12 19.19 1.10
C ALA A 118 6.17 18.36 -0.19
N GLY A 119 5.62 17.14 -0.19
CA GLY A 119 5.73 16.18 -1.28
C GLY A 119 7.04 15.41 -1.24
N GLY A 120 7.04 14.26 -1.89
CA GLY A 120 8.24 13.47 -2.14
C GLY A 120 7.93 12.12 -2.78
N VAL A 121 8.98 11.34 -2.99
CA VAL A 121 8.88 10.01 -3.57
C VAL A 121 8.20 9.06 -2.60
N VAL A 122 7.09 8.46 -3.02
CA VAL A 122 6.45 7.32 -2.38
C VAL A 122 6.72 6.09 -3.23
N HIS A 123 7.29 5.06 -2.60
CA HIS A 123 7.44 3.76 -3.22
C HIS A 123 6.22 2.89 -2.93
N LEU A 124 5.69 2.26 -3.98
CA LEU A 124 4.66 1.23 -3.92
C LEU A 124 5.34 -0.12 -4.19
N ARG A 125 5.68 -0.84 -3.12
CA ARG A 125 6.40 -2.12 -3.23
C ARG A 125 5.42 -3.27 -3.34
N LEU A 126 5.44 -3.99 -4.46
CA LEU A 126 4.71 -5.24 -4.59
C LEU A 126 5.56 -6.37 -4.02
N VAL A 127 4.93 -7.21 -3.21
CA VAL A 127 5.55 -8.38 -2.57
C VAL A 127 4.54 -9.52 -2.53
N VAL A 128 5.03 -10.75 -2.50
CA VAL A 128 4.19 -11.92 -2.23
C VAL A 128 4.51 -12.43 -0.83
N ASP A 129 3.51 -12.51 0.03
CA ASP A 129 3.70 -13.13 1.34
C ASP A 129 4.10 -14.60 1.17
N ARG A 130 5.23 -14.98 1.77
CA ARG A 130 5.86 -16.28 1.53
C ARG A 130 5.07 -17.45 2.11
N GLU A 131 4.24 -17.20 3.13
CA GLU A 131 3.45 -18.24 3.80
C GLU A 131 2.10 -18.46 3.11
N THR A 132 1.40 -17.36 2.79
CA THR A 132 0.04 -17.41 2.24
C THR A 132 0.00 -17.37 0.71
N GLY A 133 1.07 -16.92 0.06
CA GLY A 133 1.11 -16.71 -1.39
C GLY A 133 0.30 -15.50 -1.86
N VAL A 134 -0.22 -14.68 -0.94
CA VAL A 134 -1.02 -13.49 -1.25
C VAL A 134 -0.10 -12.35 -1.67
N ALA A 135 -0.43 -11.70 -2.78
CA ALA A 135 0.24 -10.50 -3.24
C ALA A 135 -0.22 -9.28 -2.44
N CYS A 136 0.71 -8.48 -1.95
CA CYS A 136 0.46 -7.30 -1.14
C CYS A 136 1.19 -6.08 -1.72
N VAL A 137 0.70 -4.89 -1.41
CA VAL A 137 1.42 -3.63 -1.65
C VAL A 137 1.86 -3.02 -0.31
N ILE A 138 3.11 -2.56 -0.25
CA ILE A 138 3.62 -1.77 0.86
C ILE A 138 3.95 -0.36 0.35
N ALA A 139 3.18 0.63 0.79
CA ALA A 139 3.36 2.03 0.42
C ALA A 139 4.13 2.77 1.50
N GLY A 140 5.20 3.47 1.14
CA GLY A 140 5.99 4.23 2.10
C GLY A 140 7.06 5.09 1.44
N MET A 141 7.68 5.96 2.24
CA MET A 141 8.87 6.69 1.82
C MET A 141 10.09 5.75 1.76
N PRO A 142 11.09 6.00 0.91
CA PRO A 142 12.24 5.11 0.73
C PRO A 142 12.95 4.76 2.04
N GLU A 143 13.15 5.73 2.92
CA GLU A 143 13.82 5.55 4.21
C GLU A 143 13.04 4.66 5.18
N ASP A 144 11.71 4.65 5.11
CA ASP A 144 10.87 3.82 5.97
C ASP A 144 10.89 2.35 5.51
N LEU A 145 10.92 2.16 4.19
CA LEU A 145 10.97 0.85 3.56
C LEU A 145 12.35 0.22 3.62
N ALA A 146 13.41 1.01 3.74
CA ALA A 146 14.78 0.52 3.91
C ALA A 146 14.88 -0.44 5.11
N SER A 147 14.05 -0.22 6.13
CA SER A 147 13.97 -1.09 7.30
C SER A 147 13.43 -2.48 7.00
N LEU A 148 12.85 -2.77 5.82
CA LEU A 148 12.18 -4.04 5.47
C LEU A 148 13.06 -5.02 4.68
N ASP A 149 14.36 -4.70 4.48
CA ASP A 149 15.33 -5.56 3.79
C ASP A 149 14.86 -6.03 2.39
N LEU A 150 14.02 -5.23 1.74
CA LEU A 150 13.53 -5.50 0.39
C LEU A 150 14.62 -5.21 -0.65
N PRO A 151 14.69 -5.97 -1.76
CA PRO A 151 15.60 -5.66 -2.85
C PRO A 151 15.32 -4.25 -3.40
N PRO A 152 16.31 -3.56 -4.01
CA PRO A 152 16.08 -2.25 -4.61
C PRO A 152 15.06 -2.34 -5.75
N LEU A 153 14.39 -1.22 -6.04
CA LEU A 153 13.60 -1.09 -7.27
C LEU A 153 14.58 -1.09 -8.46
N ALA A 154 14.31 -1.93 -9.45
CA ALA A 154 15.10 -2.07 -10.67
C ALA A 154 14.83 -0.93 -11.65
#